data_AF-X1MX03-F1
#
_entry.id   AF-X1MX03-F1
#
_cell.length_a   1.000
_cell.length_b   1.000
_cell.length_c   1.000
_cell.angle_alpha   90.00
_cell.angle_beta   90.00
_cell.angle_gamma   90.00
#
_symmetry.space_group_name_H-M   'P 1'
#
loop_
_entity.id
_entity.type
_entity.pdbx_description
1 polymer ?
#
loop_
_entity_poly.entity_id
_entity_poly.type
_entity_poly.pdbx_seq_one_letter_code
_entity_poly.pdbx_strand_id
1 'polypeptide(L)'
;TTATIDSVSMLNRYFSDFVLEVDTKLVDGTDDNWHGVVCRFQDIGNYYAFGISADGYYQIARFVDGQQLVIEPISYSTHINQGWDVTNFIHIKCVGNRLSLAVNGHTLANVTDNSFSGGEIGFLATSLAGSFSEIAFDNLVVTEP
;
A
#
# COMPACT_ATOMS: atom_id res chain seq x y z
N THR A 1 15.53 9.30 -11.62
CA THR A 1 14.31 8.45 -11.67
C THR A 1 13.44 8.85 -10.51
N THR A 2 12.56 9.82 -10.76
CA THR A 2 11.52 10.24 -9.82
C THR A 2 10.35 9.32 -10.09
N ALA A 3 9.97 8.48 -9.12
CA ALA A 3 8.78 7.66 -9.21
C ALA A 3 7.57 8.61 -9.18
N THR A 4 6.92 8.79 -10.32
CA THR A 4 5.62 9.47 -10.39
C THR A 4 4.58 8.47 -9.90
N ILE A 5 3.74 8.88 -8.95
CA ILE A 5 2.58 8.08 -8.54
C ILE A 5 1.61 8.15 -9.71
N ASP A 6 1.52 7.08 -10.50
CA ASP A 6 0.81 7.13 -11.78
C ASP A 6 -0.72 7.14 -11.62
N SER A 7 -1.27 6.77 -10.46
CA SER A 7 -2.67 7.07 -10.09
C SER A 7 -2.96 6.81 -8.61
N VAL A 8 -3.76 7.68 -7.99
CA VAL A 8 -4.45 7.43 -6.71
C VAL A 8 -5.95 7.61 -6.97
N SER A 9 -6.74 6.54 -6.82
CA SER A 9 -8.20 6.63 -6.82
C SER A 9 -8.67 6.92 -5.39
N MET A 10 -9.38 8.03 -5.20
CA MET A 10 -9.75 8.57 -3.88
C MET A 10 -11.21 8.27 -3.57
N LEU A 11 -11.46 7.76 -2.37
CA LEU A 11 -12.80 7.66 -1.80
C LEU A 11 -12.98 8.82 -0.82
N ASN A 12 -13.90 9.73 -1.13
CA ASN A 12 -14.16 11.03 -0.46
C ASN A 12 -14.69 10.90 1.00
N ARG A 13 -14.03 10.09 1.83
CA ARG A 13 -14.38 9.81 3.23
C ARG A 13 -13.12 9.85 4.09
N TYR A 14 -13.21 10.58 5.19
CA TYR A 14 -12.12 10.79 6.13
C TYR A 14 -12.16 9.74 7.26
N PHE A 15 -11.03 9.13 7.57
CA PHE A 15 -10.88 8.09 8.59
C PHE A 15 -9.73 8.43 9.54
N SER A 16 -9.91 8.19 10.84
CA SER A 16 -8.85 8.25 11.84
C SER A 16 -8.29 6.85 12.12
N ASP A 17 -9.12 6.00 12.73
CA ASP A 17 -8.83 4.62 13.05
C ASP A 17 -9.68 3.69 12.18
N PHE A 18 -9.02 2.81 11.42
CA PHE A 18 -9.71 1.89 10.53
C PHE A 18 -8.87 0.65 10.21
N VAL A 19 -9.59 -0.38 9.75
CA VAL A 19 -9.04 -1.56 9.08
C VAL A 19 -9.46 -1.49 7.61
N LEU A 20 -8.53 -1.78 6.71
CA LEU A 20 -8.79 -1.87 5.28
C LEU A 20 -8.33 -3.22 4.75
N GLU A 21 -9.21 -3.87 4.00
CA GLU A 21 -9.00 -5.15 3.34
C GLU A 21 -9.26 -4.99 1.84
N VAL A 22 -8.39 -5.55 1.01
CA VAL A 22 -8.55 -5.50 -0.45
C VAL A 22 -7.80 -6.64 -1.13
N ASP A 23 -8.36 -7.17 -2.22
CA ASP A 23 -7.64 -8.06 -3.13
C ASP A 23 -6.88 -7.24 -4.18
N THR A 24 -5.63 -7.61 -4.46
CA THR A 24 -4.80 -7.00 -5.51
C THR A 24 -4.16 -8.06 -6.38
N LYS A 25 -4.02 -7.79 -7.68
CA LYS A 25 -3.26 -8.63 -8.61
C LYS A 25 -2.59 -7.83 -9.72
N LEU A 26 -1.40 -8.26 -10.13
CA LEU A 26 -0.75 -7.81 -11.36
C LEU A 26 -1.45 -8.46 -12.55
N VAL A 27 -2.05 -7.66 -13.42
CA VAL A 27 -2.75 -8.11 -14.63
C VAL A 27 -1.80 -8.15 -15.83
N ASP A 28 -0.99 -7.11 -15.98
CA ASP A 28 -0.04 -6.99 -17.10
C ASP A 28 1.15 -6.09 -16.73
N GLY A 29 2.20 -6.11 -17.53
CA GLY A 29 3.42 -5.32 -17.32
C GLY A 29 4.42 -6.00 -16.39
N THR A 30 5.30 -5.21 -15.78
CA THR A 30 6.41 -5.71 -14.97
C THR A 30 5.99 -6.18 -13.58
N ASP A 31 6.66 -7.20 -13.04
CA ASP A 31 6.53 -7.69 -11.67
C ASP A 31 7.39 -6.92 -10.66
N ASP A 32 8.43 -6.22 -11.12
CA ASP A 32 9.19 -5.23 -10.36
C ASP A 32 8.38 -3.92 -10.27
N ASN A 33 7.48 -3.88 -9.29
CA ASN A 33 6.50 -2.82 -9.11
C ASN A 33 6.21 -2.54 -7.63
N TRP A 34 5.52 -1.44 -7.35
CA TRP A 34 4.85 -1.25 -6.07
C TRP A 34 3.37 -1.15 -6.31
N HIS A 35 2.58 -1.91 -5.57
CA HIS A 35 1.14 -1.76 -5.55
C HIS A 35 0.57 -2.01 -4.16
N GLY A 36 -0.58 -1.41 -3.88
CA GLY A 36 -1.23 -1.57 -2.59
C GLY A 36 -2.11 -0.40 -2.24
N VAL A 37 -2.07 0.00 -0.98
CA VAL A 37 -3.05 0.91 -0.40
C VAL A 37 -2.39 2.09 0.31
N VAL A 38 -3.12 3.20 0.30
CA VAL A 38 -2.79 4.43 0.98
C VAL A 38 -3.69 4.58 2.20
N CYS A 39 -3.09 5.00 3.31
CA CYS A 39 -3.79 5.28 4.55
C CYS A 39 -3.50 6.70 5.03
N ARG A 40 -4.54 7.35 5.58
CA ARG A 40 -4.49 8.72 6.11
C ARG A 40 -3.94 9.72 5.10
N PHE A 41 -4.42 9.63 3.86
CA PHE A 41 -4.06 10.58 2.81
C PHE A 41 -4.60 11.97 3.12
N GLN A 42 -3.71 12.96 3.14
CA GLN A 42 -4.07 14.38 3.28
C GLN A 42 -3.94 15.10 1.94
N ASP A 43 -2.82 14.83 1.26
CA ASP A 43 -2.51 15.28 -0.09
C ASP A 43 -1.39 14.40 -0.68
N ILE A 44 -1.00 14.65 -1.93
CA ILE A 44 0.02 13.85 -2.64
C ILE A 44 1.42 13.92 -2.01
N GLY A 45 1.65 14.86 -1.08
CA GLY A 45 2.87 14.97 -0.32
C GLY A 45 2.82 14.31 1.05
N ASN A 46 1.63 13.96 1.57
CA ASN A 46 1.41 13.65 2.98
C ASN A 46 0.45 12.46 3.17
N TYR A 47 1.01 11.26 3.32
CA TYR A 47 0.24 10.02 3.51
C TYR A 47 1.12 8.84 3.97
N TYR A 48 0.50 7.74 4.41
CA TYR A 48 1.17 6.45 4.60
C TYR A 48 0.90 5.51 3.41
N ALA A 49 1.95 4.85 2.93
CA ALA A 49 1.90 3.88 1.84
C ALA A 49 2.18 2.47 2.37
N PHE A 50 1.30 1.53 2.04
CA PHE A 50 1.46 0.11 2.30
C PHE A 50 1.57 -0.61 0.96
N GLY A 51 2.81 -0.94 0.58
CA GLY A 51 3.12 -1.51 -0.72
C GLY A 51 3.55 -2.97 -0.62
N ILE A 52 3.10 -3.76 -1.59
CA ILE A 52 3.70 -5.04 -1.97
C ILE A 52 4.18 -4.94 -3.42
N SER A 53 5.08 -5.84 -3.81
CA SER A 53 5.55 -6.01 -5.18
C SER A 53 5.20 -7.42 -5.67
N ALA A 54 4.92 -7.56 -6.96
CA ALA A 54 4.57 -8.86 -7.54
C ALA A 54 5.75 -9.85 -7.62
N ASP A 55 6.96 -9.42 -7.29
CA ASP A 55 8.16 -10.25 -7.12
C ASP A 55 8.43 -10.63 -5.64
N GLY A 56 7.52 -10.27 -4.72
CA GLY A 56 7.50 -10.80 -3.35
C GLY A 56 8.09 -9.88 -2.28
N TYR A 57 8.27 -8.59 -2.57
CA TYR A 57 8.72 -7.59 -1.60
C TYR A 57 7.56 -6.80 -1.00
N TYR A 58 7.78 -6.23 0.19
CA TYR A 58 6.85 -5.32 0.85
C TYR A 58 7.56 -4.14 1.51
N GLN A 59 6.80 -3.08 1.76
CA GLN A 59 7.25 -1.90 2.50
C GLN A 59 6.06 -1.17 3.17
N ILE A 60 6.35 -0.53 4.30
CA ILE A 60 5.56 0.60 4.83
C ILE A 60 6.43 1.86 4.73
N ALA A 61 5.93 2.86 4.02
CA ALA A 61 6.57 4.16 3.90
C ALA A 61 5.61 5.27 4.32
N ARG A 62 6.15 6.44 4.63
CA ARG A 62 5.38 7.69 4.69
C ARG A 62 5.93 8.67 3.68
N PHE A 63 5.05 9.53 3.20
CA PHE A 63 5.43 10.71 2.43
C PHE A 63 5.18 11.92 3.32
N VAL A 64 6.18 12.79 3.43
CA VAL A 64 6.08 14.09 4.10
C VAL A 64 6.66 15.13 3.17
N ASP A 65 5.87 16.15 2.83
CA ASP A 65 6.24 17.18 1.84
C ASP A 65 6.73 16.58 0.50
N GLY A 66 6.13 15.45 0.09
CA GLY A 66 6.47 14.74 -1.15
C GLY A 66 7.74 13.88 -1.06
N GLN A 67 8.41 13.83 0.09
CA GLN A 67 9.59 12.98 0.30
C GLN A 67 9.19 11.65 0.90
N GLN A 68 9.57 10.56 0.23
CA GLN A 68 9.42 9.21 0.77
C GLN A 68 10.40 8.99 1.92
N LEU A 69 9.88 8.64 3.08
CA LEU A 69 10.62 8.23 4.26
C LEU A 69 10.24 6.80 4.62
N VAL A 70 11.24 5.92 4.65
CA VAL A 70 11.08 4.51 4.98
C VAL A 70 10.78 4.36 6.46
N ILE A 71 9.67 3.67 6.80
CA ILE A 71 9.37 3.27 8.17
C ILE A 71 9.74 1.80 8.35
N GLU A 72 9.24 0.95 7.46
CA GLU A 72 9.66 -0.45 7.33
C GLU A 72 10.56 -0.60 6.08
N PRO A 73 11.80 -1.10 6.23
CA PRO A 73 12.68 -1.35 5.09
C PRO A 73 12.06 -2.32 4.07
N ILE A 74 12.45 -2.17 2.80
CA ILE A 74 12.06 -3.11 1.74
C ILE A 74 12.55 -4.50 2.14
N SER A 75 11.61 -5.42 2.27
CA SER A 75 11.85 -6.77 2.78
C SER A 75 11.12 -7.81 1.93
N TYR A 76 11.73 -8.97 1.76
CA TYR A 76 11.16 -10.09 1.01
C TYR A 76 10.29 -10.96 1.90
N SER A 77 9.19 -11.50 1.36
CA SER A 77 8.34 -12.47 2.03
C SER A 77 7.84 -13.54 1.08
N THR A 78 7.98 -14.80 1.49
CA THR A 78 7.40 -15.96 0.77
C THR A 78 5.88 -16.02 0.87
N HIS A 79 5.26 -15.18 1.70
CA HIS A 79 3.81 -15.12 1.85
C HIS A 79 3.13 -14.23 0.80
N ILE A 80 3.90 -13.51 0.00
CA ILE A 80 3.39 -12.73 -1.12
C ILE A 80 3.43 -13.65 -2.34
N ASN A 81 2.27 -13.91 -2.93
CA ASN A 81 2.17 -14.69 -4.14
C ASN A 81 2.73 -13.88 -5.31
N GLN A 82 3.59 -14.50 -6.11
CA GLN A 82 4.35 -13.81 -7.16
C GLN A 82 3.82 -14.08 -8.57
N GLY A 83 4.08 -13.16 -9.50
CA GLY A 83 3.77 -13.29 -10.92
C GLY A 83 2.41 -12.71 -11.35
N TRP A 84 2.07 -12.91 -12.63
CA TRP A 84 0.84 -12.41 -13.25
C TRP A 84 -0.40 -13.20 -12.88
N ASP A 85 -1.54 -12.49 -12.82
CA ASP A 85 -2.86 -13.03 -12.52
C ASP A 85 -2.97 -13.79 -11.19
N VAL A 86 -2.03 -13.55 -10.28
CA VAL A 86 -2.06 -14.12 -8.93
C VAL A 86 -2.58 -13.08 -7.95
N THR A 87 -3.60 -13.47 -7.17
CA THR A 87 -4.22 -12.60 -6.18
C THR A 87 -3.46 -12.62 -4.86
N ASN A 88 -3.25 -11.43 -4.30
CA ASN A 88 -2.82 -11.22 -2.93
C ASN A 88 -3.91 -10.48 -2.16
N PHE A 89 -4.16 -10.93 -0.93
CA PHE A 89 -5.06 -10.26 0.00
C PHE A 89 -4.26 -9.34 0.92
N ILE A 90 -4.48 -8.03 0.81
CA ILE A 90 -3.88 -7.02 1.69
C ILE A 90 -4.87 -6.72 2.82
N HIS A 91 -4.39 -6.81 4.06
CA HIS A 91 -5.11 -6.34 5.23
C HIS A 91 -4.20 -5.37 6.01
N ILE A 92 -4.62 -4.12 6.13
CA ILE A 92 -3.91 -3.10 6.91
C ILE A 92 -4.73 -2.65 8.13
N LYS A 93 -4.02 -2.24 9.18
CA LYS A 93 -4.61 -1.51 10.31
C LYS A 93 -3.89 -0.18 10.47
N CYS A 94 -4.68 0.89 10.53
CA CYS A 94 -4.23 2.21 10.91
C CYS A 94 -5.00 2.62 12.16
N VAL A 95 -4.47 2.32 13.35
CA VAL A 95 -5.17 2.51 14.63
C VAL A 95 -4.27 3.23 15.62
N GLY A 96 -4.70 4.39 16.11
CA GLY A 96 -3.87 5.27 16.90
C GLY A 96 -2.61 5.66 16.13
N ASN A 97 -1.44 5.31 16.64
CA ASN A 97 -0.15 5.52 15.97
C ASN A 97 0.48 4.22 15.45
N ARG A 98 -0.28 3.13 15.41
CA ARG A 98 0.20 1.80 15.06
C ARG A 98 -0.29 1.46 13.66
N LEU A 99 0.66 1.11 12.80
CA LEU A 99 0.47 0.81 11.40
C LEU A 99 0.90 -0.65 11.18
N SER A 100 0.00 -1.50 10.70
CA SER A 100 0.34 -2.91 10.44
C SER A 100 -0.07 -3.35 9.05
N LEU A 101 0.81 -4.13 8.41
CA LEU A 101 0.58 -4.79 7.13
C LEU A 101 0.52 -6.30 7.33
N ALA A 102 -0.57 -6.92 6.88
CA ALA A 102 -0.65 -8.36 6.68
C ALA A 102 -0.96 -8.65 5.21
N VAL A 103 -0.35 -9.72 4.69
CA VAL A 103 -0.58 -10.21 3.33
C VAL A 103 -0.88 -11.69 3.40
N ASN A 104 -1.95 -12.13 2.73
CA ASN A 104 -2.39 -13.53 2.68
C ASN A 104 -2.51 -14.17 4.07
N GLY A 105 -2.97 -13.40 5.06
CA GLY A 105 -3.16 -13.86 6.45
C GLY A 105 -1.90 -13.80 7.34
N HIS A 106 -0.75 -13.36 6.82
CA HIS A 106 0.51 -13.27 7.58
C HIS A 106 0.87 -11.81 7.85
N THR A 107 1.08 -11.45 9.12
CA THR A 107 1.61 -10.12 9.48
C THR A 107 3.05 -9.99 9.03
N LEU A 108 3.32 -9.05 8.13
CA LEU A 108 4.65 -8.79 7.59
C LEU A 108 5.34 -7.61 8.27
N ALA A 109 4.58 -6.61 8.71
CA ALA A 109 5.12 -5.43 9.39
C ALA A 109 4.18 -4.89 10.45
N ASN A 110 4.77 -4.33 11.52
CA ASN A 110 4.06 -3.61 12.56
C ASN A 110 4.95 -2.48 13.10
N VAL A 111 4.61 -1.25 12.75
CA VAL A 111 5.43 -0.07 13.02
C VAL A 111 4.63 0.97 13.81
N THR A 112 5.35 1.92 14.42
CA THR A 112 4.75 3.02 15.16
C THR A 112 5.18 4.35 14.54
N ASP A 113 4.22 5.18 14.17
CA ASP A 113 4.47 6.48 13.56
C ASP A 113 3.35 7.48 13.92
N ASN A 114 3.71 8.72 14.19
CA ASN A 114 2.79 9.77 14.66
C ASN A 114 2.61 10.92 13.66
N SER A 115 3.08 10.80 12.41
CA SER A 115 3.01 11.89 11.43
C SER A 115 1.57 12.25 11.05
N PHE A 116 0.68 11.27 10.85
CA PHE A 116 -0.70 11.51 10.44
C PHE A 116 -1.66 10.74 11.33
N SER A 117 -2.71 11.39 11.82
CA SER A 117 -3.76 10.77 12.66
C SER A 117 -5.06 10.50 11.92
N GLY A 118 -5.23 11.05 10.71
CA GLY A 118 -6.42 10.87 9.90
C GLY A 118 -6.24 11.37 8.47
N GLY A 119 -7.08 10.87 7.58
CA GLY A 119 -7.11 11.23 6.17
C GLY A 119 -8.00 10.29 5.36
N GLU A 120 -7.92 10.41 4.04
CA GLU A 120 -8.62 9.54 3.11
C GLU A 120 -7.84 8.23 2.89
N ILE A 121 -8.43 7.35 2.09
CA ILE A 121 -7.82 6.11 1.62
C ILE A 121 -7.72 6.12 0.10
N GLY A 122 -6.80 5.32 -0.43
CA GLY A 122 -6.67 5.15 -1.87
C GLY A 122 -5.84 3.94 -2.24
N PHE A 123 -5.67 3.76 -3.53
CA PHE A 123 -4.79 2.75 -4.11
C PHE A 123 -3.52 3.39 -4.64
N LEU A 124 -2.44 2.61 -4.70
CA LEU A 124 -1.20 2.99 -5.36
C LEU A 124 -0.75 1.89 -6.31
N ALA A 125 -0.18 2.30 -7.44
CA ALA A 125 0.48 1.43 -8.40
C ALA A 125 1.63 2.21 -9.07
N THR A 126 2.81 1.61 -9.11
CA THR A 126 4.04 2.19 -9.67
C THR A 126 4.87 1.08 -10.30
N SER A 127 5.29 1.21 -11.56
CA SER A 127 6.28 0.30 -12.16
C SER A 127 7.70 0.77 -11.85
N LEU A 128 8.62 -0.13 -11.47
CA LEU A 128 10.02 0.19 -11.21
C LEU A 128 10.95 -0.17 -12.37
N ALA A 129 10.68 -1.27 -13.07
CA ALA A 129 11.44 -1.69 -14.25
C ALA A 129 10.52 -2.05 -15.43
N GLY A 130 10.48 -1.24 -16.48
CA GLY A 130 9.61 -1.46 -17.64
C GLY A 130 8.88 -0.19 -18.04
N SER A 131 7.93 -0.30 -18.97
CA SER A 131 7.13 0.84 -19.41
C SER A 131 5.82 1.03 -18.65
N PHE A 132 5.27 -0.04 -18.03
CA PHE A 132 4.04 0.02 -17.23
C PHE A 132 3.86 -1.23 -16.34
N SER A 133 2.94 -1.11 -15.38
CA SER A 133 2.28 -2.23 -14.67
C SER A 133 0.79 -1.93 -14.60
N GLU A 134 -0.05 -2.92 -14.86
CA GLU A 134 -1.50 -2.83 -14.70
C GLU A 134 -1.92 -3.65 -13.48
N ILE A 135 -2.53 -2.99 -12.50
CA ILE A 135 -2.94 -3.61 -11.23
C ILE A 135 -4.46 -3.56 -11.11
N ALA A 136 -5.07 -4.70 -10.82
CA ALA A 136 -6.49 -4.78 -10.49
C ALA A 136 -6.67 -4.86 -8.97
N PHE A 137 -7.66 -4.12 -8.47
CA PHE A 137 -8.13 -4.16 -7.09
C PHE A 137 -9.59 -4.59 -7.05
N ASP A 138 -9.95 -5.46 -6.10
CA ASP A 138 -11.32 -5.91 -5.90
C ASP A 138 -11.63 -6.14 -4.41
N ASN A 139 -12.90 -6.32 -4.06
CA ASN A 139 -13.38 -6.64 -2.71
C ASN A 139 -12.90 -5.69 -1.61
N LEU A 140 -12.82 -4.38 -1.91
CA LEU A 140 -12.46 -3.37 -0.92
C LEU A 140 -13.49 -3.34 0.23
N VAL A 141 -13.00 -3.55 1.45
CA VAL A 141 -13.76 -3.42 2.69
C VAL A 141 -13.01 -2.47 3.63
N VAL A 142 -13.75 -1.55 4.24
CA VAL A 142 -13.22 -0.60 5.24
C VAL A 142 -14.13 -0.63 6.46
N THR A 143 -13.55 -0.92 7.62
CA THR A 143 -14.29 -1.04 8.88
C THR A 143 -13.66 -0.17 9.97
N GLU A 144 -14.52 0.28 10.88
CA GLU A 144 -14.06 0.81 12.17
C GLU A 144 -13.62 -0.38 13.05
N PRO A 145 -12.53 -0.24 13.83
CA PRO A 145 -11.95 -1.33 14.63
C PRO A 145 -12.79 -1.75 15.84
#